data_AF-A0AAD7XK28-F1
#
_entry.id   AF-A0AAD7XK28-F1
#
_cell.length_a   1.000
_cell.length_b   1.000
_cell.length_c   1.000
_cell.angle_alpha   90.00
_cell.angle_beta   90.00
_cell.angle_gamma   90.00
#
_symmetry.space_group_name_H-M   'P 1'
#
loop_
_entity.id
_entity.type
_entity.pdbx_description
1 polymer ?
#
loop_
_entity_poly.entity_id
_entity_poly.type
_entity_poly.pdbx_seq_one_letter_code
_entity_poly.pdbx_strand_id
1 'polypeptide(L)'
;MMEVLKLPPEASSRYGFSSSERSVVPPPPPTTTTQQKNKKSPPPKTKAVLSLRDAKRQVLELGASGFSKRAKRVFETQRTEAFGGKVKAQRMPFKMLLGIRRAEAKRERREAEERRAAGVVAAAPKKDLVTRRSTPKKRRAPKPPTDDLRDGVLDVSRFLKKKKQQQQRA
;
A
#
# COMPACT_ATOMS: atom_id res chain seq x y z
N MET A 1 -21.64 37.58 37.81
CA MET A 1 -20.37 38.20 37.35
C MET A 1 -20.22 37.85 35.88
N MET A 2 -20.40 38.82 34.98
CA MET A 2 -20.32 38.61 33.53
C MET A 2 -18.93 39.02 33.05
N GLU A 3 -18.18 38.07 32.49
CA GLU A 3 -16.88 38.34 31.86
C GLU A 3 -17.09 38.85 30.44
N VAL A 4 -16.64 40.08 30.19
CA VAL A 4 -16.64 40.71 28.87
C VAL A 4 -15.31 40.41 28.19
N LEU A 5 -15.32 39.51 27.21
CA LEU A 5 -14.18 39.21 26.34
C LEU A 5 -13.90 40.41 25.42
N LYS A 6 -12.77 41.09 25.66
CA LYS A 6 -12.28 42.21 24.86
C LYS A 6 -11.39 41.67 23.74
N LEU A 7 -11.88 41.70 22.50
CA LEU A 7 -11.10 41.35 21.31
C LEU A 7 -10.12 42.48 20.94
N PRO A 8 -8.90 42.17 20.46
CA PRO A 8 -7.95 43.17 19.99
C PRO A 8 -8.37 43.77 18.64
N PRO A 9 -8.05 45.05 18.37
CA PRO A 9 -8.37 45.71 17.11
C PRO A 9 -7.54 45.14 15.95
N GLU A 10 -8.26 44.85 14.87
CA GLU A 10 -7.75 44.50 13.53
C GLU A 10 -6.58 45.41 13.12
N ALA A 11 -5.41 44.80 12.93
CA ALA A 11 -4.25 45.45 12.33
C ALA A 11 -4.48 45.64 10.83
N SER A 12 -5.08 46.77 10.47
CA SER A 12 -5.06 47.31 9.12
C SER A 12 -3.61 47.61 8.70
N SER A 13 -3.06 46.80 7.81
CA SER A 13 -1.79 47.08 7.10
C SER A 13 -1.96 46.64 5.65
N ARG A 14 -2.24 47.61 4.77
CA ARG A 14 -1.25 48.18 3.85
C ARG A 14 -0.62 47.13 2.93
N TYR A 15 -1.36 46.75 1.91
CA TYR A 15 -0.76 46.44 0.61
C TYR A 15 -1.50 47.22 -0.46
N GLY A 16 -0.90 48.34 -0.86
CA GLY A 16 -1.23 49.03 -2.09
C GLY A 16 -0.77 48.17 -3.26
N PHE A 17 -1.74 47.63 -4.01
CA PHE A 17 -1.47 47.02 -5.30
C PHE A 17 -1.55 48.13 -6.34
N SER A 18 -0.39 48.71 -6.67
CA SER A 18 -0.28 49.70 -7.73
C SER A 18 -0.52 49.05 -9.09
N SER A 19 -1.45 49.66 -9.81
CA SER A 19 -1.69 49.48 -11.23
C SER A 19 -0.41 49.73 -12.01
N SER A 20 0.18 48.68 -12.57
CA SER A 20 1.07 48.78 -13.72
C SER A 20 0.47 48.02 -14.87
N GLU A 21 0.14 48.79 -15.90
CA GLU A 21 -0.39 48.39 -17.18
C GLU A 21 0.49 47.29 -17.79
N ARG A 22 -0.05 46.08 -17.90
CA ARG A 22 0.48 45.07 -18.82
C ARG A 22 -0.35 45.15 -20.08
N SER A 23 0.31 45.62 -21.14
CA SER A 23 -0.16 45.58 -22.51
C SER A 23 -0.78 44.21 -22.82
N VAL A 24 -2.07 44.23 -23.12
CA VAL A 24 -2.80 43.07 -23.64
C VAL A 24 -2.32 42.88 -25.08
N VAL A 25 -1.29 42.06 -25.26
CA VAL A 25 -0.99 41.49 -26.57
C VAL A 25 -2.11 40.48 -26.86
N PRO A 26 -2.92 40.65 -27.91
CA PRO A 26 -3.93 39.66 -28.25
C PRO A 26 -3.23 38.33 -28.61
N PRO A 27 -3.70 37.19 -28.10
CA PRO A 27 -3.15 35.90 -28.51
C PRO A 27 -3.43 35.69 -30.01
N PRO A 28 -2.47 35.08 -30.76
CA PRO A 28 -2.70 34.76 -32.16
C PRO A 28 -3.91 33.81 -32.31
N PRO A 29 -4.66 33.90 -33.43
CA PRO A 29 -5.79 33.02 -33.67
C PRO A 29 -5.34 31.55 -33.72
N PRO A 30 -6.17 30.60 -33.26
CA PRO A 30 -5.83 29.19 -33.32
C PRO A 30 -5.69 28.76 -34.78
N THR A 31 -4.50 28.29 -35.15
CA THR A 31 -4.29 27.56 -36.40
C THR A 31 -5.12 26.28 -36.36
N THR A 32 -6.14 26.23 -37.20
CA THR A 32 -6.95 25.05 -37.51
C THR A 32 -6.05 23.98 -38.12
N THR A 33 -5.39 23.20 -37.26
CA THR A 33 -4.82 21.92 -37.66
C THR A 33 -6.00 20.99 -37.93
N THR A 34 -6.30 20.80 -39.21
CA THR A 34 -7.21 19.78 -39.73
C THR A 34 -6.69 18.40 -39.32
N GLN A 35 -7.04 17.96 -38.11
CA GLN A 35 -6.86 16.57 -37.72
C GLN A 35 -7.93 15.75 -38.44
N GLN A 36 -7.44 15.03 -39.44
CA GLN A 36 -8.18 14.03 -40.20
C GLN A 36 -8.91 13.10 -39.22
N LYS A 37 -10.24 13.16 -39.27
CA LYS A 37 -11.12 12.19 -38.62
C LYS A 37 -10.88 10.83 -39.26
N ASN A 38 -9.99 10.04 -38.67
CA ASN A 38 -10.02 8.59 -38.83
C ASN A 38 -11.35 8.09 -38.24
N LYS A 39 -12.38 8.00 -39.09
CA LYS A 39 -13.64 7.33 -38.80
C LYS A 39 -13.38 5.82 -38.67
N LYS A 40 -12.77 5.41 -37.56
CA LYS A 40 -12.95 4.05 -37.06
C LYS A 40 -14.38 4.00 -36.54
N SER A 41 -15.24 3.31 -37.29
CA SER A 41 -16.58 2.91 -36.89
C SER A 41 -16.57 2.44 -35.43
N PRO A 42 -17.49 2.91 -34.56
CA PRO A 42 -17.64 2.34 -33.24
C PRO A 42 -18.01 0.85 -33.42
N PRO A 43 -17.32 -0.09 -32.75
CA PRO A 43 -17.73 -1.48 -32.79
C PRO A 43 -19.18 -1.61 -32.29
N PRO A 44 -19.96 -2.55 -32.85
CA PRO A 44 -21.35 -2.74 -32.46
C PRO A 44 -21.43 -2.95 -30.94
N LYS A 45 -22.40 -2.28 -30.31
CA LYS A 45 -22.71 -2.41 -28.87
C LYS A 45 -23.24 -3.82 -28.59
N THR A 46 -22.37 -4.82 -28.64
CA THR A 46 -22.58 -6.07 -27.92
C THR A 46 -22.73 -5.67 -26.47
N LYS A 47 -23.80 -6.12 -25.79
CA LYS A 47 -24.03 -5.92 -24.36
C LYS A 47 -22.76 -6.35 -23.62
N ALA A 48 -21.87 -5.39 -23.37
CA ALA A 48 -20.57 -5.67 -22.81
C ALA A 48 -20.85 -6.16 -21.41
N VAL A 49 -20.57 -7.43 -21.15
CA VAL A 49 -20.55 -7.98 -19.80
C VAL A 49 -19.48 -7.18 -19.07
N LEU A 50 -19.91 -6.12 -18.38
CA LEU A 50 -19.02 -5.24 -17.63
C LEU A 50 -18.38 -6.10 -16.54
N SER A 51 -17.11 -6.42 -16.74
CA SER A 51 -16.36 -7.12 -15.71
C SER A 51 -16.30 -6.21 -14.47
N LEU A 52 -16.54 -6.77 -13.29
CA LEU A 52 -16.46 -6.00 -12.03
C LEU A 52 -15.10 -5.31 -11.87
N ARG A 53 -14.06 -5.90 -12.45
CA ARG A 53 -12.71 -5.35 -12.45
C ARG A 53 -12.60 -4.08 -13.28
N ASP A 54 -13.23 -4.05 -14.44
CA ASP A 54 -13.17 -2.88 -15.34
C ASP A 54 -14.09 -1.76 -14.84
N ALA A 55 -15.26 -2.10 -14.29
CA ALA A 55 -16.12 -1.13 -13.62
C ALA A 55 -15.40 -0.47 -12.42
N LYS A 56 -14.71 -1.26 -11.58
CA LYS A 56 -13.91 -0.73 -10.47
C LYS A 56 -12.80 0.21 -10.95
N ARG A 57 -12.14 -0.11 -12.06
CA ARG A 57 -11.11 0.77 -12.66
C ARG A 57 -11.72 2.08 -13.14
N GLN A 58 -12.84 2.03 -13.84
CA GLN A 58 -13.52 3.23 -14.33
C GLN A 58 -13.97 4.15 -13.19
N VAL A 59 -14.52 3.60 -12.11
CA VAL A 59 -14.87 4.39 -10.92
C VAL A 59 -13.65 5.07 -10.31
N LEU A 60 -12.51 4.36 -10.22
CA LEU A 60 -11.27 4.94 -9.70
C LEU A 60 -10.71 6.03 -10.63
N GLU A 61 -10.77 5.83 -11.96
CA GLU A 61 -10.31 6.82 -12.95
C GLU A 61 -11.21 8.07 -12.97
N LEU A 62 -12.52 7.90 -12.85
CA LEU A 62 -13.48 9.00 -12.71
C LEU A 62 -13.27 9.76 -11.39
N GLY A 63 -13.04 9.06 -10.28
CA GLY A 63 -12.68 9.72 -9.02
C GLY A 63 -11.37 10.53 -9.13
N ALA A 64 -10.43 10.06 -9.93
CA ALA A 64 -9.14 10.72 -10.13
C ALA A 64 -9.21 12.00 -10.99
N SER A 65 -10.29 12.22 -11.76
CA SER A 65 -10.41 13.45 -12.58
C SER A 65 -10.59 14.71 -11.73
N GLY A 66 -11.12 14.59 -10.52
CA GLY A 66 -11.27 15.69 -9.56
C GLY A 66 -10.05 15.94 -8.68
N PHE A 67 -8.94 15.23 -8.88
CA PHE A 67 -7.78 15.34 -8.01
C PHE A 67 -6.97 16.62 -8.27
N SER A 68 -6.50 17.23 -7.18
CA SER A 68 -5.47 18.27 -7.26
C SER A 68 -4.18 17.74 -7.88
N LYS A 69 -3.33 18.62 -8.43
CA LYS A 69 -2.07 18.25 -9.08
C LYS A 69 -1.20 17.30 -8.25
N ARG A 70 -1.15 17.49 -6.93
CA ARG A 70 -0.38 16.64 -6.01
C ARG A 70 -1.02 15.26 -5.86
N ALA A 71 -2.33 15.20 -5.64
CA ALA A 71 -3.07 13.94 -5.52
C ALA A 71 -3.04 13.12 -6.82
N LYS A 72 -3.12 13.79 -7.98
CA LYS A 72 -2.98 13.16 -9.30
C LYS A 72 -1.64 12.48 -9.48
N ARG A 73 -0.53 13.14 -9.10
CA ARG A 73 0.81 12.53 -9.11
C ARG A 73 0.89 11.28 -8.24
N VAL A 74 0.32 11.32 -7.04
CA VAL A 74 0.30 10.15 -6.13
C VAL A 74 -0.48 9.00 -6.76
N PHE A 75 -1.66 9.29 -7.34
CA PHE A 75 -2.47 8.29 -8.05
C PHE A 75 -1.72 7.67 -9.24
N GLU A 76 -1.05 8.47 -10.05
CA GLU A 76 -0.24 8.00 -11.18
C GLU A 76 0.96 7.15 -10.71
N THR A 77 1.61 7.53 -9.60
CA THR A 77 2.68 6.70 -9.01
C THR A 77 2.15 5.36 -8.52
N GLN A 78 1.00 5.33 -7.84
CA GLN A 78 0.39 4.06 -7.40
C GLN A 78 -0.04 3.19 -8.59
N ARG A 79 -0.54 3.81 -9.65
CA ARG A 79 -0.87 3.11 -10.91
C ARG A 79 0.37 2.47 -11.52
N THR A 80 1.49 3.20 -11.60
CA THR A 80 2.74 2.65 -12.15
C THR A 80 3.33 1.55 -11.27
N GLU A 81 3.27 1.68 -9.93
CA GLU A 81 3.66 0.62 -8.99
C GLU A 81 2.82 -0.65 -9.16
N ALA A 82 1.50 -0.51 -9.35
CA ALA A 82 0.62 -1.65 -9.60
C ALA A 82 0.94 -2.41 -10.90
N PHE A 83 1.55 -1.74 -11.88
CA PHE A 83 2.07 -2.36 -13.10
C PHE A 83 3.52 -2.87 -12.96
N GLY A 84 4.09 -2.84 -11.75
CA GLY A 84 5.45 -3.34 -11.47
C GLY A 84 6.54 -2.28 -11.59
N GLY A 85 6.18 -1.00 -11.75
CA GLY A 85 7.12 0.11 -11.69
C GLY A 85 7.78 0.22 -10.32
N LYS A 86 9.09 0.49 -10.28
CA LYS A 86 9.82 0.73 -9.03
C LYS A 86 9.90 2.22 -8.76
N VAL A 87 9.25 2.70 -7.70
CA VAL A 87 9.40 4.07 -7.24
C VAL A 87 10.64 4.16 -6.33
N LYS A 88 11.49 5.16 -6.58
CA LYS A 88 12.70 5.38 -5.79
C LYS A 88 12.31 5.88 -4.40
N ALA A 89 12.70 5.14 -3.36
CA ALA A 89 12.54 5.58 -1.99
C ALA A 89 13.45 6.79 -1.71
N GLN A 90 12.90 7.79 -1.02
CA GLN A 90 13.68 8.93 -0.55
C GLN A 90 14.71 8.45 0.47
N ARG A 91 15.99 8.79 0.27
CA ARG A 91 17.04 8.48 1.24
C ARG A 91 16.82 9.33 2.49
N MET A 92 16.59 8.65 3.62
CA MET A 92 16.45 9.25 4.94
C MET A 92 17.38 8.53 5.93
N PRO A 93 17.88 9.22 6.96
CA PRO A 93 18.65 8.58 8.02
C PRO A 93 17.87 7.46 8.72
N PHE A 94 18.56 6.37 9.06
CA PHE A 94 17.94 5.17 9.62
C PHE A 94 17.13 5.43 10.90
N LYS A 95 17.67 6.25 11.82
CA LYS A 95 16.98 6.61 13.08
C LYS A 95 15.65 7.33 12.82
N MET A 96 15.62 8.23 11.84
CA MET A 96 14.39 8.93 11.44
C MET A 96 13.36 7.97 10.84
N LEU A 97 13.79 7.11 9.91
CA LEU A 97 12.93 6.07 9.33
C LEU A 97 12.29 5.20 10.40
N LEU A 98 13.07 4.79 11.40
CA LEU A 98 12.59 3.98 12.51
C LEU A 98 11.57 4.75 13.37
N GLY A 99 11.81 6.04 13.63
CA GLY A 99 10.89 6.91 14.36
C GLY A 99 9.54 7.06 13.65
N ILE A 100 9.57 7.34 12.34
CA ILE A 100 8.36 7.46 11.51
C ILE A 100 7.55 6.16 11.54
N ARG A 101 8.19 5.02 11.29
CA ARG A 101 7.51 3.70 11.31
C ARG A 101 6.88 3.38 12.66
N ARG A 102 7.56 3.72 13.77
CA ARG A 102 7.01 3.53 15.12
C ARG A 102 5.80 4.42 15.38
N ALA A 103 5.85 5.66 14.93
CA ALA A 103 4.73 6.59 15.06
C ALA A 103 3.52 6.15 14.22
N GLU A 104 3.74 5.71 12.99
CA GLU A 104 2.72 5.14 12.10
C GLU A 104 2.07 3.90 12.72
N ALA A 105 2.87 2.94 13.19
CA ALA A 105 2.35 1.74 13.84
C ALA A 105 1.54 2.05 15.11
N LYS A 106 1.95 3.06 15.89
CA LYS A 106 1.19 3.49 17.07
C LYS A 106 -0.14 4.11 16.69
N ARG A 107 -0.18 4.93 15.63
CA ARG A 107 -1.41 5.55 15.11
C ARG A 107 -2.37 4.50 14.56
N GLU A 108 -1.85 3.57 13.75
CA GLU A 108 -2.65 2.48 13.18
C GLU A 108 -3.24 1.58 14.28
N ARG A 109 -2.44 1.25 15.31
CA ARG A 109 -2.94 0.49 16.46
C ARG A 109 -4.06 1.22 17.19
N ARG A 110 -3.90 2.52 17.46
CA ARG A 110 -4.92 3.34 18.12
C ARG A 110 -6.20 3.40 17.27
N GLU A 111 -6.06 3.63 15.98
CA GLU A 111 -7.20 3.68 15.06
C GLU A 111 -7.91 2.32 14.97
N ALA A 112 -7.17 1.21 15.00
CA ALA A 112 -7.76 -0.13 15.03
C ALA A 112 -8.52 -0.41 16.35
N GLU A 113 -8.00 0.06 17.48
CA GLU A 113 -8.66 -0.02 18.79
C GLU A 113 -9.94 0.83 18.81
N GLU A 114 -9.89 2.06 18.27
CA GLU A 114 -11.06 2.97 18.15
C GLU A 114 -12.13 2.38 17.22
N ARG A 115 -11.75 1.84 16.06
CA ARG A 115 -12.68 1.16 15.13
C ARG A 115 -13.31 -0.07 15.77
N ARG A 116 -12.53 -0.84 16.54
CA ARG A 116 -13.03 -2.02 17.26
C ARG A 116 -14.00 -1.61 18.36
N ALA A 117 -13.71 -0.55 19.11
CA ALA A 117 -14.61 0.01 20.11
C ALA A 117 -15.91 0.54 19.46
N ALA A 118 -15.82 1.12 18.27
CA ALA A 118 -16.96 1.57 17.48
C ALA A 118 -17.74 0.42 16.79
N GLY A 119 -17.31 -0.83 16.94
CA GLY A 119 -17.98 -1.99 16.31
C GLY A 119 -17.80 -2.08 14.79
N VAL A 120 -16.86 -1.34 14.20
CA VAL A 120 -16.61 -1.37 12.75
C VAL A 120 -15.83 -2.63 12.38
N VAL A 121 -16.43 -3.48 11.54
CA VAL A 121 -15.77 -4.69 11.00
C VAL A 121 -14.73 -4.28 9.96
N ALA A 122 -13.47 -4.23 10.35
CA ALA A 122 -12.34 -4.00 9.44
C ALA A 122 -11.80 -5.34 8.89
N ALA A 123 -11.29 -5.31 7.67
CA ALA A 123 -10.58 -6.45 7.11
C ALA A 123 -9.34 -6.78 7.96
N ALA A 124 -9.09 -8.07 8.19
CA ALA A 124 -7.93 -8.51 8.96
C ALA A 124 -6.63 -8.03 8.27
N PRO A 125 -5.69 -7.42 9.02
CA PRO A 125 -4.43 -6.99 8.45
C PRO A 125 -3.69 -8.22 7.92
N LYS A 126 -3.20 -8.13 6.68
CA LYS A 126 -2.35 -9.18 6.11
C LYS A 126 -1.07 -9.19 6.93
N LYS A 127 -0.74 -10.33 7.57
CA LYS A 127 0.55 -10.50 8.24
C LYS A 127 1.66 -10.27 7.21
N ASP A 128 2.37 -9.16 7.32
CA ASP A 128 3.41 -8.79 6.37
C ASP A 128 4.38 -9.95 6.16
N LEU A 129 4.67 -10.29 4.90
CA LEU A 129 5.75 -11.21 4.55
C LEU A 129 7.10 -10.76 5.13
N VAL A 130 7.26 -9.49 5.50
CA VAL A 130 8.47 -8.95 6.16
C VAL A 130 8.58 -9.42 7.62
N THR A 131 7.46 -9.63 8.32
CA THR A 131 7.46 -10.25 9.67
C THR A 131 7.64 -11.76 9.64
N ARG A 132 7.62 -12.39 8.46
CA ARG A 132 8.30 -13.68 8.25
C ARG A 132 9.81 -13.43 8.27
N ARG A 133 10.35 -13.02 9.41
CA ARG A 133 11.64 -13.58 9.83
C ARG A 133 11.38 -15.07 9.77
N SER A 134 11.86 -15.73 8.73
CA SER A 134 11.98 -17.18 8.69
C SER A 134 12.55 -17.53 10.06
N THR A 135 11.73 -18.13 10.93
CA THR A 135 12.27 -18.67 12.17
C THR A 135 13.42 -19.53 11.68
N PRO A 136 14.67 -19.25 12.10
CA PRO A 136 15.79 -20.04 11.62
C PRO A 136 15.39 -21.47 11.91
N LYS A 137 15.27 -22.28 10.84
CA LYS A 137 14.75 -23.65 10.90
C LYS A 137 15.47 -24.28 12.09
N LYS A 138 14.73 -24.51 13.20
CA LYS A 138 15.31 -24.95 14.49
C LYS A 138 16.30 -26.03 14.11
N ARG A 139 17.62 -25.78 14.28
CA ARG A 139 18.65 -26.76 13.91
C ARG A 139 18.25 -27.99 14.70
N ARG A 140 17.77 -29.03 14.02
CA ARG A 140 17.39 -30.28 14.68
C ARG A 140 18.65 -30.70 15.41
N ALA A 141 18.57 -30.88 16.73
CA ALA A 141 19.67 -31.43 17.48
C ALA A 141 20.17 -32.69 16.75
N PRO A 142 21.49 -32.96 16.75
CA PRO A 142 21.98 -34.24 16.25
C PRO A 142 21.16 -35.32 16.94
N LYS A 143 20.43 -36.11 16.15
CA LYS A 143 19.65 -37.21 16.70
C LYS A 143 20.63 -38.10 17.47
N PRO A 144 20.34 -38.51 18.71
CA PRO A 144 21.13 -39.56 19.35
C PRO A 144 21.16 -40.79 18.41
N PRO A 145 22.24 -41.57 18.39
CA PRO A 145 22.39 -42.74 17.50
C PRO A 145 21.31 -43.81 17.70
N THR A 146 20.44 -43.64 18.69
CA THR A 146 19.24 -44.42 18.94
C THR A 146 18.03 -43.88 18.16
N ASP A 147 18.03 -44.07 16.84
CA ASP A 147 16.91 -43.68 15.94
C ASP A 147 15.55 -44.32 16.31
N ASP A 148 15.54 -45.29 17.23
CA ASP A 148 14.37 -46.06 17.63
C ASP A 148 13.77 -45.65 18.99
N LEU A 149 14.36 -44.66 19.68
CA LEU A 149 13.78 -44.09 20.90
C LEU A 149 12.83 -42.94 20.56
N ARG A 150 11.54 -43.15 20.80
CA ARG A 150 10.53 -42.09 20.76
C ARG A 150 10.15 -41.77 22.20
N ASP A 151 10.32 -40.51 22.61
CA ASP A 151 9.98 -40.04 23.96
C ASP A 151 10.61 -40.87 25.09
N GLY A 152 11.85 -41.36 24.89
CA GLY A 152 12.59 -42.15 25.88
C GLY A 152 12.26 -43.65 25.91
N VAL A 153 11.32 -44.12 25.10
CA VAL A 153 10.90 -45.52 25.03
C VAL A 153 11.38 -46.17 23.73
N LEU A 154 12.02 -47.33 23.83
CA LEU A 154 12.50 -48.11 22.68
C LEU A 154 11.32 -48.85 22.04
N ASP A 155 11.03 -48.56 20.77
CA ASP A 155 10.05 -49.33 20.00
C ASP A 155 10.69 -50.66 19.52
N VAL A 156 10.50 -51.70 20.32
CA VAL A 156 11.06 -53.05 20.11
C VAL A 156 10.64 -53.63 18.74
N SER A 157 9.44 -53.29 18.27
CA SER A 157 8.92 -53.79 16.98
C SER A 157 9.75 -53.28 15.80
N ARG A 158 10.15 -52.01 15.83
CA ARG A 158 10.99 -51.39 14.80
C ARG A 158 12.43 -51.86 14.89
N PHE A 159 12.94 -51.97 16.12
CA PHE A 159 14.29 -52.45 16.38
C PHE A 159 14.52 -53.86 15.83
N LEU A 160 13.60 -54.80 16.10
CA LEU A 160 13.68 -56.18 15.60
C LEU A 160 13.58 -56.25 14.08
N LYS A 161 12.69 -55.45 13.46
CA LYS A 161 12.54 -55.39 12.01
C LYS A 161 13.82 -54.90 11.33
N LYS A 162 14.48 -53.89 11.89
CA LYS A 162 15.74 -53.34 11.40
C LYS A 162 16.90 -54.34 11.55
N LYS A 163 16.98 -55.04 12.69
CA LYS A 163 17.97 -56.10 12.93
C LYS A 163 17.84 -57.23 11.91
N LYS A 164 16.62 -57.69 11.63
CA LYS A 164 16.35 -58.70 10.59
C LYS A 164 16.78 -58.23 9.20
N GLN A 165 16.54 -56.96 8.87
CA GLN A 165 16.92 -56.39 7.58
C GLN A 165 18.43 -56.23 7.41
N GLN A 166 19.17 -55.95 8.49
CA GLN A 166 20.64 -55.90 8.44
C GLN A 166 21.25 -57.29 8.25
N GLN A 167 20.69 -58.32 8.90
CA GLN A 167 21.12 -59.71 8.70
C GLN A 167 20.88 -60.23 7.28
N GLN A 168 19.96 -59.63 6.53
CA GLN A 168 19.71 -59.96 5.12
C GLN A 168 20.61 -59.20 4.14
N ARG A 169 21.34 -58.18 4.63
CA ARG A 169 22.19 -57.31 3.82
C ARG A 169 23.69 -57.57 4.03
N ALA A 170 24.04 -58.27 5.11
CA ALA A 170 25.37 -58.81 5.37
C ALA A 170 25.47 -60.21 4.76
#